data_AF-A0A6L5QQH3-F1
#
_entry.id   AF-A0A6L5QQH3-F1
#
_cell.length_a   1.000
_cell.length_b   1.000
_cell.length_c   1.000
_cell.angle_alpha   90.00
_cell.angle_beta   90.00
_cell.angle_gamma   90.00
#
_symmetry.space_group_name_H-M   'P 1'
#
loop_
_entity.id
_entity.type
_entity.pdbx_description
1 polymer ?
#
loop_
_entity_poly.entity_id
_entity_poly.type
_entity_poly.pdbx_seq_one_letter_code
_entity_poly.pdbx_strand_id
1 'polypeptide(L)'
;RAGEAAVRQARADYGPKLALAAHAGQNLGRSRSDGGAWSNVNQPVYGIGLLLEFPLYDGQIRRNELRAAQSKQESAEAQLDGVKNKVVHEVVKAYRDQAVAQRRRAASAALLTVAARAFDATLASYRQG
;
A
#
# COMPACT_ATOMS: atom_id res chain seq x y z
N ARG A 1 10.48 -3.56 4.10
CA ARG A 1 9.26 -3.77 3.28
C ARG A 1 8.06 -3.99 4.21
N ALA A 2 6.91 -3.38 3.93
CA ALA A 2 5.74 -3.41 4.83
C ALA A 2 5.05 -4.79 4.91
N GLY A 3 4.99 -5.55 3.80
CA GLY A 3 4.41 -6.90 3.79
C GLY A 3 5.17 -7.89 4.67
N GLU A 4 6.50 -7.91 4.58
CA GLU A 4 7.34 -8.76 5.44
C GLU A 4 7.22 -8.40 6.92
N ALA A 5 7.05 -7.11 7.24
CA ALA A 5 6.83 -6.66 8.62
C ALA A 5 5.51 -7.18 9.18
N ALA A 6 4.44 -7.16 8.37
CA ALA A 6 3.14 -7.72 8.76
C ALA A 6 3.20 -9.24 8.99
N VAL A 7 3.91 -9.99 8.13
CA VAL A 7 4.12 -11.43 8.34
C VAL A 7 4.94 -11.71 9.60
N ARG A 8 5.99 -10.92 9.87
CA ARG A 8 6.76 -11.05 11.11
C ARG A 8 5.93 -10.73 12.35
N GLN A 9 5.08 -9.71 12.29
CA GLN A 9 4.16 -9.38 13.38
C GLN A 9 3.18 -10.53 13.64
N ALA A 10 2.52 -11.04 12.60
CA ALA A 10 1.61 -12.19 12.73
C ALA A 10 2.30 -13.45 13.26
N ARG A 11 3.60 -13.64 12.97
CA ARG A 11 4.41 -14.72 13.59
C ARG A 11 4.72 -14.44 15.05
N ALA A 12 5.00 -13.19 15.41
CA ALA A 12 5.29 -12.80 16.79
C ALA A 12 4.08 -13.00 17.73
N ASP A 13 2.86 -12.90 17.20
CA ASP A 13 1.64 -13.14 17.97
C ASP A 13 1.48 -14.59 18.48
N TYR A 14 2.28 -15.54 17.99
CA TYR A 14 2.35 -16.89 18.55
C TYR A 14 3.16 -16.99 19.85
N GLY A 15 3.98 -15.97 20.15
CA GLY A 15 4.80 -15.94 21.36
C GLY A 15 4.07 -15.34 22.57
N PRO A 16 4.66 -15.47 23.77
CA PRO A 16 4.15 -14.80 24.95
C PRO A 16 4.30 -13.27 24.83
N LYS A 17 3.35 -12.54 25.39
CA LYS A 17 3.35 -11.07 25.49
C LYS A 17 3.68 -10.69 26.93
N LEU A 18 4.69 -9.83 27.10
CA LEU A 18 5.06 -9.26 28.38
C LEU A 18 4.71 -7.78 28.38
N ALA A 19 3.87 -7.35 29.31
CA ALA A 19 3.50 -5.94 29.50
C ALA A 19 3.92 -5.45 30.89
N LEU A 20 4.39 -4.21 30.97
CA LEU A 20 4.65 -3.50 32.21
C LEU A 20 3.52 -2.51 32.45
N ALA A 21 2.88 -2.59 33.60
CA ALA A 21 1.84 -1.65 34.02
C ALA A 21 2.29 -0.94 35.29
N ALA A 22 2.16 0.38 35.31
CA ALA A 22 2.38 1.19 36.49
C ALA A 22 1.21 2.16 36.67
N HIS A 23 0.80 2.40 37.91
CA HIS A 23 -0.25 3.33 38.25
C HIS A 23 0.17 4.15 39.48
N ALA A 24 -0.28 5.39 39.51
CA ALA A 24 -0.15 6.28 40.66
C ALA A 24 -1.38 7.18 40.71
N GLY A 25 -1.90 7.42 41.90
CA GLY A 25 -3.13 8.16 42.14
C GLY A 25 -3.29 8.52 43.60
N GLN A 26 -4.38 9.21 43.89
CA GLN A 26 -4.75 9.64 45.24
C GLN A 26 -6.16 9.13 45.51
N ASN A 27 -6.33 8.39 46.58
CA ASN A 27 -7.64 7.98 47.07
C ASN A 27 -8.17 9.06 48.01
N LEU A 28 -9.15 9.82 47.54
CA LEU A 28 -9.82 10.88 48.29
C LEU A 28 -11.27 10.46 48.52
N GLY A 29 -11.69 10.36 49.77
CA GLY A 29 -13.06 9.96 50.10
C GLY A 29 -13.43 10.25 51.54
N ARG A 30 -14.70 10.03 51.88
CA ARG A 30 -15.18 10.04 53.26
C ARG A 30 -15.82 8.70 53.55
N SER A 31 -15.38 8.05 54.62
CA SER A 31 -15.92 6.76 55.05
C SER A 31 -16.52 6.87 56.43
N ARG A 32 -17.60 6.13 56.66
CA ARG A 32 -18.29 6.00 57.94
C ARG A 32 -18.54 4.52 58.21
N SER A 33 -17.95 3.98 59.26
CA SER A 33 -18.31 2.69 59.83
C SER A 33 -19.56 2.86 60.70
N ASP A 34 -20.41 1.84 60.73
CA ASP A 34 -21.76 1.88 61.32
C ASP A 34 -21.77 2.55 62.72
N GLY A 35 -22.59 3.60 62.86
CA GLY A 35 -22.70 4.42 64.08
C GLY A 35 -21.61 5.47 64.34
N GLY A 36 -20.44 5.42 63.67
CA GLY A 36 -19.30 6.30 63.95
C GLY A 36 -19.30 7.68 63.27
N ALA A 37 -18.34 8.54 63.60
CA ALA A 37 -18.12 9.84 62.95
C ALA A 37 -17.48 9.70 61.55
N TRP A 38 -17.72 10.67 60.67
CA TRP A 38 -17.11 10.70 59.33
C TRP A 38 -15.59 10.82 59.41
N SER A 39 -14.88 9.91 58.73
CA SER A 39 -13.42 9.97 58.59
C SER A 39 -13.05 10.33 57.16
N ASN A 40 -12.09 11.25 57.00
CA ASN A 40 -11.51 11.57 55.70
C ASN A 40 -10.47 10.52 55.32
N VAL A 41 -10.59 9.96 54.12
CA VAL A 41 -9.59 9.10 53.50
C VAL A 41 -8.83 9.95 52.49
N ASN A 42 -7.53 10.12 52.71
CA ASN A 42 -6.60 10.75 51.78
C ASN A 42 -5.33 9.90 51.76
N GLN A 43 -5.26 8.94 50.84
CA GLN A 43 -4.16 8.00 50.74
C GLN A 43 -3.60 7.95 49.32
N PRO A 44 -2.29 8.16 49.13
CA PRO A 44 -1.66 7.92 47.85
C PRO A 44 -1.69 6.43 47.54
N VAL A 45 -2.06 6.08 46.31
CA VAL A 45 -2.07 4.70 45.81
C VAL A 45 -1.17 4.64 44.60
N TYR A 46 -0.19 3.75 44.62
CA TYR A 46 0.70 3.52 43.50
C TYR A 46 1.05 2.04 43.43
N GLY A 47 1.38 1.57 42.24
CA GLY A 47 1.77 0.18 42.03
C GLY A 47 2.41 -0.03 40.67
N ILE A 48 3.26 -1.04 40.58
CA ILE A 48 3.93 -1.48 39.37
C ILE A 48 3.79 -3.00 39.28
N GLY A 49 3.57 -3.51 38.08
CA GLY A 49 3.36 -4.94 37.85
C GLY A 49 3.72 -5.35 36.44
N LEU A 50 4.13 -6.62 36.30
CA LEU A 50 4.36 -7.27 35.02
C LEU A 50 3.20 -8.22 34.72
N LEU A 51 2.69 -8.17 33.50
CA LEU A 51 1.68 -9.08 32.99
C LEU A 51 2.31 -9.95 31.89
N LEU A 52 2.31 -11.26 32.11
CA LEU A 52 2.72 -12.24 31.10
C LEU A 52 1.48 -12.96 30.58
N GLU A 53 1.20 -12.80 29.29
CA GLU A 53 0.11 -13.48 28.60
C GLU A 53 0.69 -14.48 27.60
N PHE A 54 0.35 -15.76 27.75
CA PHE A 54 0.77 -16.80 26.80
C PHE A 54 -0.44 -17.55 26.26
N PRO A 55 -0.87 -17.27 25.01
CA PRO A 55 -2.08 -17.87 24.48
C PRO A 55 -1.82 -19.30 23.99
N LEU A 56 -2.32 -20.30 24.73
CA LEU A 56 -2.13 -21.72 24.38
C LEU A 56 -2.95 -22.15 23.16
N TYR A 57 -4.18 -21.67 23.05
CA TYR A 57 -5.08 -22.00 21.94
C TYR A 57 -6.09 -20.88 21.68
N ASP A 58 -6.33 -20.58 20.41
CA ASP A 58 -7.13 -19.45 19.94
C ASP A 58 -8.10 -19.82 18.82
N GLY A 59 -8.40 -21.11 18.62
CA GLY A 59 -9.32 -21.54 17.57
C GLY A 59 -8.84 -21.20 16.16
N GLN A 60 -7.53 -21.25 15.92
CA GLN A 60 -6.89 -21.01 14.61
C GLN A 60 -6.92 -19.55 14.11
N ILE A 61 -7.29 -18.58 14.95
CA ILE A 61 -7.31 -17.16 14.59
C ILE A 61 -5.93 -16.71 14.08
N ARG A 62 -4.85 -16.91 14.85
CA ARG A 62 -3.49 -16.53 14.45
C ARG A 62 -3.02 -17.20 13.16
N ARG A 63 -3.45 -18.44 12.91
CA ARG A 63 -3.11 -19.15 11.67
C ARG A 63 -3.75 -18.49 10.46
N ASN A 64 -4.98 -18.04 10.61
CA ASN A 64 -5.68 -17.35 9.53
C ASN A 64 -5.11 -15.94 9.32
N GLU A 65 -4.75 -15.24 10.39
CA GLU A 65 -4.06 -13.94 10.32
C GLU A 65 -2.70 -14.04 9.62
N LEU A 66 -1.90 -15.07 9.94
CA LEU A 66 -0.63 -15.32 9.26
C LEU A 66 -0.83 -15.59 7.76
N ARG A 67 -1.82 -16.42 7.39
CA ARG A 67 -2.15 -16.68 5.98
C ARG A 67 -2.63 -15.42 5.25
N ALA A 68 -3.43 -14.59 5.91
CA ALA A 68 -3.88 -13.32 5.36
C ALA A 68 -2.70 -12.36 5.13
N ALA A 69 -1.77 -12.27 6.08
CA ALA A 69 -0.56 -11.46 5.95
C ALA A 69 0.35 -11.96 4.80
N GLN A 70 0.50 -13.28 4.65
CA GLN A 70 1.25 -13.89 3.55
C GLN A 70 0.59 -13.61 2.20
N SER A 71 -0.72 -13.82 2.07
CA SER A 71 -1.44 -13.52 0.83
C SER A 71 -1.36 -12.04 0.45
N LYS A 72 -1.40 -11.13 1.44
CA LYS A 72 -1.20 -9.70 1.20
C LYS A 72 0.22 -9.38 0.73
N GLN A 73 1.22 -10.08 1.25
CA GLN A 73 2.60 -9.97 0.77
C GLN A 73 2.70 -10.42 -0.69
N GLU A 74 2.20 -11.61 -1.02
CA GLU A 74 2.20 -12.16 -2.37
C GLU A 74 1.47 -11.24 -3.36
N SER A 75 0.32 -10.67 -2.96
CA SER A 75 -0.40 -9.69 -3.78
C SER A 75 0.42 -8.43 -4.04
N ALA A 76 1.14 -7.93 -3.03
CA ALA A 76 2.02 -6.77 -3.20
C ALA A 76 3.21 -7.07 -4.13
N GLU A 77 3.76 -8.28 -4.07
CA GLU A 77 4.80 -8.75 -4.98
C GLU A 77 4.27 -8.86 -6.42
N ALA A 78 3.10 -9.45 -6.61
CA ALA A 78 2.44 -9.53 -7.92
C ALA A 78 2.11 -8.14 -8.50
N GLN A 79 1.68 -7.18 -7.67
CA GLN A 79 1.46 -5.80 -8.08
C GLN A 79 2.76 -5.13 -8.53
N LEU A 80 3.85 -5.34 -7.79
CA LEU A 80 5.16 -4.84 -8.17
C LEU A 80 5.59 -5.38 -9.53
N ASP A 81 5.40 -6.67 -9.78
CA ASP A 81 5.73 -7.29 -11.07
C ASP A 81 4.80 -6.80 -12.20
N GLY A 82 3.52 -6.59 -11.91
CA GLY A 82 2.59 -5.94 -12.83
C GLY A 82 3.03 -4.53 -13.22
N VAL A 83 3.47 -3.72 -12.27
CA VAL A 83 3.99 -2.37 -12.51
C VAL A 83 5.27 -2.43 -13.36
N LYS A 84 6.20 -3.33 -13.06
CA LYS A 84 7.41 -3.53 -13.88
C LYS A 84 7.06 -3.87 -15.32
N ASN A 85 6.16 -4.84 -15.52
CA ASN A 85 5.73 -5.24 -16.86
C ASN A 85 5.06 -4.10 -17.61
N LYS A 86 4.26 -3.28 -16.92
CA LYS A 86 3.65 -2.09 -17.51
C LYS A 86 4.69 -1.07 -17.95
N VAL A 87 5.71 -0.80 -17.13
CA VAL A 87 6.81 0.10 -17.50
C VAL A 87 7.57 -0.42 -18.72
N VAL A 88 7.90 -1.71 -18.76
CA VAL A 88 8.55 -2.33 -19.93
C VAL A 88 7.68 -2.17 -21.18
N HIS A 89 6.38 -2.44 -21.06
CA HIS A 89 5.45 -2.27 -22.17
C HIS A 89 5.37 -0.82 -22.67
N GLU A 90 5.30 0.15 -21.76
CA GLU A 90 5.25 1.58 -22.10
C GLU A 90 6.52 2.03 -22.83
N VAL A 91 7.70 1.58 -22.40
CA VAL A 91 8.97 1.88 -23.07
C VAL A 91 9.00 1.31 -24.49
N VAL A 92 8.63 0.03 -24.64
CA VAL A 92 8.57 -0.63 -25.96
C VAL A 92 7.56 0.06 -26.88
N LYS A 93 6.39 0.43 -26.34
CA LYS A 93 5.35 1.14 -27.07
C LYS A 93 5.86 2.51 -27.52
N ALA A 94 6.45 3.31 -26.63
CA ALA A 94 6.99 4.62 -26.97
C ALA A 94 8.05 4.55 -28.07
N TYR A 95 8.96 3.58 -27.98
CA TYR A 95 9.98 3.35 -29.01
C TYR A 95 9.37 3.01 -30.37
N ARG A 96 8.38 2.10 -30.40
CA ARG A 96 7.68 1.72 -31.62
C ARG A 96 6.88 2.87 -32.21
N ASP A 97 6.18 3.63 -31.37
CA ASP A 97 5.39 4.79 -31.77
C ASP A 97 6.28 5.86 -32.43
N GLN A 98 7.48 6.10 -31.88
CA GLN A 98 8.46 7.00 -32.51
C GLN A 98 8.93 6.49 -33.88
N ALA A 99 9.26 5.19 -34.00
CA ALA A 99 9.66 4.61 -35.28
C ALA A 99 8.54 4.67 -36.34
N VAL A 100 7.30 4.45 -35.93
CA VAL A 100 6.13 4.57 -36.81
C VAL A 100 5.88 6.02 -37.21
N ALA A 101 6.01 6.97 -36.28
CA ALA A 101 5.84 8.40 -36.56
C ALA A 101 6.85 8.89 -37.61
N GLN A 102 8.11 8.47 -37.52
CA GLN A 102 9.14 8.80 -38.51
C GLN A 102 8.81 8.24 -39.90
N ARG A 103 8.36 6.97 -39.98
CA ARG A 103 7.93 6.36 -41.25
C ARG A 103 6.70 7.04 -41.85
N ARG A 104 5.71 7.36 -41.02
CA ARG A 104 4.51 8.11 -41.44
C ARG A 104 4.91 9.48 -42.01
N ARG A 105 5.83 10.19 -41.37
CA ARG A 105 6.32 11.49 -41.84
C ARG A 105 6.96 11.39 -43.23
N ALA A 106 7.81 10.38 -43.45
CA ALA A 106 8.43 10.12 -44.75
C ALA A 106 7.40 9.77 -45.83
N ALA A 107 6.43 8.90 -45.52
CA ALA A 107 5.36 8.55 -46.44
C ALA A 107 4.47 9.75 -46.82
N SER A 108 4.09 10.59 -45.84
CA SER A 108 3.29 11.80 -46.10
C SER A 108 4.05 12.81 -46.99
N ALA A 109 5.35 12.97 -46.80
CA ALA A 109 6.17 13.84 -47.66
C ALA A 109 6.23 13.34 -49.11
N ALA A 110 6.37 12.02 -49.31
CA ALA A 110 6.34 11.41 -50.64
C ALA A 110 4.97 11.58 -51.32
N LEU A 111 3.87 11.33 -50.59
CA LEU A 111 2.51 11.54 -51.09
C LEU A 111 2.25 12.99 -51.50
N LEU A 112 2.74 13.97 -50.73
CA LEU A 112 2.62 15.39 -51.08
C LEU A 112 3.33 15.72 -52.39
N THR A 113 4.51 15.14 -52.61
CA THR A 113 5.29 15.35 -53.85
C THR A 113 4.56 14.75 -55.07
N VAL A 114 3.96 13.56 -54.92
CA VAL A 114 3.18 12.92 -55.98
C VAL A 114 1.92 13.73 -56.28
N ALA A 115 1.19 14.19 -55.26
CA ALA A 115 0.00 15.02 -55.43
C ALA A 115 0.32 16.35 -56.14
N ALA A 116 1.43 17.00 -55.79
CA ALA A 116 1.89 18.22 -56.46
C ALA A 116 2.17 17.98 -57.95
N ARG A 117 2.90 16.91 -58.29
CA ARG A 117 3.17 16.55 -59.69
C ARG A 117 1.91 16.22 -60.48
N ALA A 118 0.97 15.51 -59.87
CA ALA A 118 -0.32 15.21 -60.50
C ALA A 118 -1.11 16.50 -60.77
N PHE A 119 -1.13 17.43 -59.80
CA PHE A 119 -1.76 18.74 -59.97
C PHE A 119 -1.13 19.54 -61.13
N ASP A 120 0.19 19.65 -61.16
CA ASP A 120 0.91 20.36 -62.23
C ASP A 120 0.62 19.74 -63.62
N ALA A 121 0.61 18.40 -63.72
CA ALA A 121 0.28 17.71 -64.96
C ALA A 121 -1.16 18.00 -65.40
N THR A 122 -2.13 17.96 -64.49
CA THR A 122 -3.53 18.28 -64.82
C THR A 122 -3.71 19.74 -65.26
N LEU A 123 -3.02 20.68 -64.60
CA LEU A 123 -3.05 22.09 -64.96
C LEU A 123 -2.42 22.35 -66.34
N ALA A 124 -1.32 21.66 -66.66
CA ALA A 124 -0.69 21.76 -67.97
C ALA A 124 -1.60 21.25 -69.08
N SER A 125 -2.26 20.10 -68.88
CA SER A 125 -3.27 19.59 -69.82
C SER A 125 -4.44 20.55 -70.00
N TYR A 126 -4.92 21.20 -68.93
CA TYR A 126 -6.01 22.16 -68.99
C TYR A 126 -5.66 23.43 -69.78
N ARG A 127 -4.39 23.84 -69.80
CA ARG A 127 -3.91 25.01 -70.56
C ARG A 127 -3.64 24.71 -72.03
N GLN A 128 -3.46 23.45 -72.40
CA GLN A 128 -3.19 23.00 -73.77
C GLN A 128 -4.43 22.50 -74.51
N GLY A 129 -5.55 22.32 -73.80
CA GLY A 129 -6.89 22.15 -74.37
C GLY A 129 -7.62 23.48 -74.45
#